data_AF-A0A348Y7B4-F1
#
_entry.id   AF-A0A348Y7B4-F1
#
_cell.length_a   1.000
_cell.length_b   1.000
_cell.length_c   1.000
_cell.angle_alpha   90.00
_cell.angle_beta   90.00
_cell.angle_gamma   90.00
#
_symmetry.space_group_name_H-M   'P 1'
#
loop_
_entity.id
_entity.type
_entity.pdbx_description
1 polymer ?
#
loop_
_entity_poly.entity_id
_entity_poly.type
_entity_poly.pdbx_seq_one_letter_code
_entity_poly.pdbx_strand_id
1 'polypeptide(L)' 'MQKMSIDDLMTELDDARLTAKANGQASAMVAATMSKAKLLGLLDKPPMRDIEPIANRPTVIRLIAPTLDSNGKAV' A
#
# COMPACT_ATOMS: atom_id res chain seq x y z
N MET A 1 2.35 -25.42 -21.09
CA MET A 1 2.27 -24.06 -20.54
C MET A 1 1.27 -23.30 -21.39
N GLN A 2 0.03 -23.08 -20.91
CA GLN A 2 -0.94 -22.34 -21.69
C GLN A 2 -0.49 -20.88 -21.79
N LYS A 3 -0.42 -20.37 -23.02
CA LYS A 3 -0.03 -19.00 -23.31
C LYS A 3 -1.28 -18.13 -23.18
N MET A 4 -1.64 -17.83 -21.94
CA MET A 4 -2.76 -16.96 -21.62
C MET A 4 -2.42 -15.51 -21.99
N SER A 5 -3.27 -14.87 -22.77
CA SER A 5 -3.12 -13.46 -23.13
C SER A 5 -3.60 -12.55 -21.99
N ILE A 6 -3.25 -11.26 -22.07
CA ILE A 6 -3.76 -10.26 -21.12
C ILE A 6 -5.28 -10.13 -21.24
N ASP A 7 -5.84 -10.23 -22.44
CA ASP A 7 -7.28 -10.13 -22.68
C ASP A 7 -8.04 -11.30 -22.04
N ASP A 8 -7.45 -12.50 -22.06
CA ASP A 8 -7.99 -13.68 -21.37
C ASP A 8 -8.06 -13.45 -19.85
N LEU A 9 -6.99 -12.91 -19.26
CA LEU A 9 -6.93 -12.54 -17.83
C LEU A 9 -7.97 -11.48 -17.46
N MET A 10 -8.19 -10.49 -18.33
CA MET A 10 -9.21 -9.46 -18.11
C MET A 10 -10.62 -10.06 -18.10
N THR A 11 -10.86 -11.01 -18.99
CA THR A 11 -12.15 -11.72 -19.12
C THR A 11 -12.42 -12.56 -17.88
N GLU A 12 -11.43 -13.36 -17.43
CA GLU A 12 -11.56 -14.16 -16.21
C GLU A 12 -11.80 -13.30 -14.96
N LEU A 13 -11.15 -12.12 -14.86
CA LEU A 13 -11.37 -11.20 -13.75
C LEU A 13 -12.78 -10.59 -13.75
N ASP A 14 -13.36 -10.33 -14.92
CA ASP A 14 -14.75 -9.85 -15.02
C ASP A 14 -15.74 -10.94 -14.60
N ASP A 15 -15.52 -12.18 -15.01
CA ASP A 15 -16.35 -13.33 -14.61
C ASP A 15 -16.25 -13.60 -13.11
N ALA A 16 -15.05 -13.53 -12.54
CA ALA A 16 -14.82 -13.64 -11.11
C ALA A 16 -15.58 -12.54 -10.33
N ARG A 17 -15.57 -11.29 -10.85
CA ARG A 17 -16.30 -10.17 -10.25
C ARG A 17 -17.82 -10.38 -10.31
N LEU A 18 -18.36 -10.87 -11.42
CA LEU A 18 -19.79 -11.16 -11.57
C LEU A 18 -20.22 -12.30 -10.63
N THR A 19 -19.42 -13.35 -10.54
CA THR A 19 -19.66 -14.47 -9.62
C THR A 19 -19.61 -14.02 -8.17
N ALA A 20 -18.61 -13.22 -7.79
CA ALA A 20 -18.52 -12.63 -6.46
C ALA A 20 -19.71 -11.72 -6.14
N LYS A 21 -20.19 -10.95 -7.12
CA LYS A 21 -21.39 -10.10 -6.98
C LYS A 21 -22.64 -10.93 -6.72
N ALA A 22 -22.84 -12.02 -7.47
CA ALA A 22 -23.97 -12.94 -7.28
C ALA A 22 -23.93 -13.59 -5.88
N ASN A 23 -22.73 -13.91 -5.39
CA ASN A 23 -22.53 -14.52 -4.07
C ASN A 23 -22.47 -13.52 -2.91
N GLY A 24 -22.66 -12.21 -3.17
CA GLY A 24 -22.58 -11.17 -2.15
C GLY A 24 -21.20 -10.97 -1.53
N GLN A 25 -20.12 -11.42 -2.21
CA GLN A 25 -18.75 -11.34 -1.71
C GLN A 25 -18.09 -10.03 -2.12
N ALA A 26 -18.31 -8.98 -1.33
CA ALA A 26 -17.75 -7.66 -1.56
C ALA A 26 -16.21 -7.65 -1.62
N SER A 27 -15.53 -8.43 -0.77
CA SER A 27 -14.06 -8.52 -0.76
C SER A 27 -13.50 -9.10 -2.06
N ALA A 28 -14.11 -10.16 -2.58
CA ALA A 28 -13.72 -10.78 -3.84
C ALA A 28 -14.00 -9.87 -5.04
N MET A 29 -15.11 -9.12 -5.04
CA MET A 29 -15.38 -8.10 -6.06
C MET A 29 -14.29 -7.02 -6.09
N VAL A 30 -13.92 -6.48 -4.93
CA VAL A 30 -12.87 -5.44 -4.82
C VAL A 30 -11.52 -6.00 -5.27
N ALA A 31 -11.17 -7.22 -4.86
CA ALA A 31 -9.94 -7.88 -5.28
C ALA A 31 -9.86 -8.04 -6.81
N ALA A 32 -10.95 -8.47 -7.46
CA ALA A 32 -11.01 -8.58 -8.92
C ALA A 32 -10.87 -7.21 -9.60
N THR A 33 -11.56 -6.18 -9.10
CA THR A 33 -11.46 -4.81 -9.64
C THR A 33 -10.06 -4.22 -9.48
N MET A 34 -9.43 -4.39 -8.32
CA MET A 34 -8.07 -3.92 -8.07
C MET A 34 -7.05 -4.67 -8.92
N SER A 35 -7.23 -5.97 -9.12
CA SER A 35 -6.35 -6.79 -9.96
C SER A 35 -6.43 -6.35 -11.43
N LYS A 36 -7.64 -6.04 -11.91
CA LYS A 36 -7.87 -5.48 -13.25
C LYS A 36 -7.22 -4.11 -13.42
N ALA A 37 -7.40 -3.21 -12.45
CA ALA A 37 -6.78 -1.89 -12.46
C ALA A 37 -5.24 -1.97 -12.38
N LYS A 38 -4.67 -2.98 -11.72
CA LYS A 38 -3.23 -3.25 -11.71
C LYS A 38 -2.70 -3.69 -13.08
N LEU A 39 -3.42 -4.57 -13.78
CA LEU A 39 -3.04 -5.01 -15.13
C LEU A 39 -3.11 -3.87 -16.15
N LEU A 40 -4.02 -2.91 -15.95
CA LEU A 40 -4.16 -1.70 -16.78
C LEU A 40 -3.16 -0.58 -16.44
N GLY A 41 -2.31 -0.77 -15.41
CA GLY A 41 -1.40 0.28 -14.94
C GLY A 41 -2.09 1.46 -14.24
N LEU A 42 -3.38 1.33 -13.88
CA LEU A 42 -4.13 2.39 -13.17
C LEU A 42 -3.80 2.43 -11.67
N LEU A 43 -3.40 1.29 -11.12
CA LEU A 43 -2.78 1.17 -9.80
C LEU A 43 -1.26 1.12 -9.96
N ASP A 44 -0.70 2.14 -10.61
CA ASP A 44 0.69 2.47 -10.40
C ASP A 44 0.83 2.81 -8.92
N LYS A 45 1.18 1.80 -8.11
CA LYS A 45 1.89 2.02 -6.86
C LYS A 45 2.95 3.05 -7.22
N PRO A 46 2.99 4.24 -6.56
CA PRO A 46 4.06 5.17 -6.86
C PRO A 46 5.35 4.34 -6.85
N PRO A 47 6.24 4.48 -7.86
CA PRO A 47 7.55 3.87 -7.74
C PRO A 47 8.01 4.19 -6.32
N MET A 48 8.55 3.21 -5.60
CA MET A 48 9.19 3.48 -4.31
C MET A 48 10.30 4.48 -4.58
N ARG A 49 9.93 5.76 -4.69
CA ARG A 49 10.82 6.90 -4.78
C ARG A 49 11.31 7.00 -3.36
N ASP A 50 12.54 6.53 -3.21
CA ASP A 50 13.37 6.84 -2.07
C ASP A 50 12.91 6.18 -0.76
N ILE A 51 12.62 4.88 -0.78
CA ILE A 51 12.95 4.07 0.40
C ILE A 51 14.46 3.82 0.33
N GLU A 52 15.25 4.85 0.61
CA GLU A 52 16.57 4.59 1.17
C GLU A 52 16.35 3.68 2.39
N PRO A 53 17.12 2.59 2.56
CA PRO A 53 17.00 1.76 3.73
C PRO A 53 17.11 2.65 4.97
N ILE A 54 16.03 2.73 5.76
CA ILE A 54 16.04 3.35 7.11
C ILE A 54 17.20 2.77 7.95
N ALA A 55 17.67 1.57 7.58
CA ALA A 55 18.82 0.87 8.11
C ALA A 55 20.13 1.69 8.21
N ASN A 56 20.33 2.77 7.44
CA ASN A 56 21.62 3.48 7.43
C ASN A 56 21.58 4.95 7.88
N ARG A 57 20.48 5.41 8.49
CA ARG A 57 20.44 6.73 9.14
C ARG A 57 20.74 6.58 10.63
N PRO A 58 21.82 7.17 11.16
CA PRO A 58 22.08 7.13 12.59
C PRO A 58 20.91 7.79 13.33
N THR A 59 20.33 7.08 14.30
CA THR A 59 19.27 7.64 15.14
C THR A 59 19.88 8.68 16.07
N VAL A 60 19.53 9.96 15.88
CA VAL A 60 20.02 11.05 16.74
C VAL A 60 19.02 11.28 17.87
N ILE A 61 19.39 10.90 19.10
CA ILE A 61 18.64 11.24 20.31
C ILE A 61 19.23 12.55 20.86
N ARG A 62 18.43 13.62 20.92
CA ARG A 62 18.81 14.89 21.53
C ARG A 62 18.19 14.98 22.92
N LEU A 63 19.02 14.96 23.96
CA LEU A 63 18.58 15.28 25.32
C LEU A 63 18.37 16.79 25.42
N ILE A 64 17.14 17.21 25.74
CA ILE A 64 16.81 18.62 26.02
C ILE A 64 16.65 18.73 27.53
N ALA A 65 17.50 19.53 28.18
CA ALA A 65 17.33 19.85 29.59
C ALA A 65 16.12 20.79 29.74
N PRO A 66 15.27 20.61 30.77
CA PRO A 66 14.22 21.56 31.07
C PRO A 66 14.83 22.90 31.45
N THR A 67 14.20 23.99 31.01
CA THR A 67 14.56 25.33 31.50
C THR A 67 14.21 25.38 32.99
N LEU A 68 15.19 25.74 33.82
CA LEU A 68 14.98 25.89 35.26
C LEU A 68 14.64 27.36 35.58
N ASP A 69 13.68 27.57 36.49
CA ASP A 69 13.43 28.88 37.08
C ASP A 69 14.54 29.28 38.07
N SER A 70 14.47 30.51 38.61
CA SER A 70 15.41 31.00 39.61
C SER A 70 15.42 30.22 40.93
N ASN A 71 14.47 29.31 41.12
CA ASN A 71 14.34 28.43 42.28
C ASN A 71 14.73 26.97 41.96
N GLY A 72 15.29 26.70 40.78
CA GLY A 72 15.75 25.38 40.36
C GLY A 72 14.63 24.41 39.99
N LYS A 73 13.41 24.89 39.75
CA LYS A 73 12.27 24.09 39.34
C LYS A 73 12.11 24.14 37.82
N ALA A 74 11.80 23.00 37.20
CA ALA A 74 11.50 22.94 35.77
C ALA A 74 10.24 23.77 35.44
N VAL A 75 10.34 24.62 34.42
CA VAL A 75 9.24 25.44 33.88
C VAL A 75 8.52 24.70 32.75
#